data_AF-A0ABD3M7P0-F1
#
_entry.id   AF-A0ABD3M7P0-F1
#
_cell.length_a   1.000
_cell.length_b   1.000
_cell.length_c   1.000
_cell.angle_alpha   90.00
_cell.angle_beta   90.00
_cell.angle_gamma   90.00
#
_symmetry.space_group_name_H-M   'P 1'
#
loop_
_entity.id
_entity.type
_entity.pdbx_description
1 polymer ?
#
loop_
_entity_poly.entity_id
_entity_poly.type
_entity_poly.pdbx_seq_one_letter_code
_entity_poly.pdbx_strand_id
1 'polypeptide(L)'
;MTFDNIQPNRVEDSIAHQPITVCNRIAPLPPSDDIQATLRYATCPLLSNPPEKTTILLFLLDNTQLKGRTGNNLIEFFHSLQYGRDKGIVVGMMQENWPTRMITEMWMAVHDDNIVAWKRMMERAFCVINSKRMDSADLFYYQHEGSRDDYIGFQSHIIRALWRSYNKGSGFDIQHAPVRDMCSAVDAIFGGVRAPVYSVVHSRSLEDVGMYLSKMVSDKFGCDPIAALEMQPEYVKAVLEPLDLLKHPIIFMTDNQRP
;
A
#
# COMPACT_ATOMS: atom_id res chain seq x y z
N MET A 1 34.41 -32.90 -17.22
CA MET A 1 33.67 -32.59 -15.98
C MET A 1 32.42 -31.84 -16.40
N THR A 2 31.30 -32.49 -16.18
CA THR A 2 29.94 -32.05 -16.51
C THR A 2 29.56 -30.83 -15.66
N PHE A 3 29.04 -29.79 -16.31
CA PHE A 3 28.38 -28.69 -15.63
C PHE A 3 27.00 -29.16 -15.19
N ASP A 4 26.78 -29.25 -13.90
CA ASP A 4 25.49 -29.62 -13.32
C ASP A 4 24.43 -28.57 -13.65
N ASN A 5 23.35 -29.04 -14.28
CA ASN A 5 22.10 -28.34 -14.49
C ASN A 5 21.43 -28.02 -13.14
N ILE A 6 21.55 -26.78 -12.67
CA ILE A 6 20.66 -26.26 -11.64
C ILE A 6 19.42 -25.70 -12.35
N GLN A 7 18.33 -26.45 -12.32
CA GLN A 7 17.03 -26.01 -12.82
C GLN A 7 16.53 -24.78 -12.03
N PRO A 8 16.10 -23.69 -12.69
CA PRO A 8 15.62 -22.48 -12.00
C PRO A 8 14.15 -22.51 -11.55
N ASN A 9 13.43 -23.64 -11.62
CA ASN A 9 11.95 -23.62 -11.59
C ASN A 9 11.28 -24.42 -10.46
N ARG A 10 11.72 -24.34 -9.20
CA ARG A 10 11.00 -25.03 -8.09
C ARG A 10 10.40 -24.15 -6.99
N VAL A 11 10.74 -22.87 -6.92
CA VAL A 11 10.19 -21.97 -5.89
C VAL A 11 9.05 -21.11 -6.44
N GLU A 12 9.04 -20.84 -7.74
CA GLU A 12 8.21 -19.79 -8.37
C GLU A 12 6.74 -20.20 -8.60
N ASP A 13 6.41 -21.49 -8.73
CA ASP A 13 5.01 -21.94 -8.78
C ASP A 13 4.32 -21.92 -7.41
N SER A 14 5.06 -21.87 -6.28
CA SER A 14 4.44 -22.08 -4.96
C SER A 14 3.73 -20.85 -4.37
N ILE A 15 4.15 -19.63 -4.75
CA ILE A 15 3.68 -18.39 -4.11
C ILE A 15 2.29 -17.97 -4.63
N ALA A 16 2.00 -18.21 -5.92
CA ALA A 16 0.71 -17.90 -6.53
C ALA A 16 -0.42 -18.85 -6.07
N HIS A 17 -0.09 -20.01 -5.52
CA HIS A 17 -1.07 -21.03 -5.09
C HIS A 17 -1.40 -20.98 -3.60
N GLN A 18 -0.67 -20.18 -2.80
CA GLN A 18 -0.94 -20.03 -1.39
C GLN A 18 -1.84 -18.82 -1.14
N PRO A 19 -2.92 -18.97 -0.35
CA PRO A 19 -3.73 -17.84 0.09
C PRO A 19 -2.86 -16.76 0.72
N ILE A 20 -3.18 -15.50 0.48
CA ILE A 20 -2.49 -14.40 1.17
C ILE A 20 -2.72 -14.58 2.67
N THR A 21 -1.64 -14.67 3.42
CA THR A 21 -1.69 -14.72 4.89
C THR A 21 -1.00 -13.51 5.47
N VAL A 22 -1.71 -12.75 6.30
CA VAL A 22 -1.16 -11.63 7.06
C VAL A 22 -1.25 -11.96 8.53
N CYS A 23 -0.11 -11.98 9.22
CA CYS A 23 0.00 -12.34 10.64
C CYS A 23 -0.70 -13.66 10.97
N ASN A 24 -0.41 -14.70 10.17
CA ASN A 24 -1.01 -16.04 10.27
C ASN A 24 -2.55 -16.08 10.11
N ARG A 25 -3.16 -15.03 9.57
CA ARG A 25 -4.58 -14.95 9.24
C ARG A 25 -4.75 -14.97 7.73
N ILE A 26 -5.63 -15.84 7.24
CA ILE A 26 -5.92 -15.97 5.82
C ILE A 26 -6.77 -14.77 5.41
N ALA A 27 -6.35 -14.05 4.37
CA ALA A 27 -7.13 -12.98 3.78
C ALA A 27 -8.44 -13.54 3.22
N PRO A 28 -9.58 -12.84 3.38
CA PRO A 28 -10.88 -13.28 2.86
C PRO A 28 -10.97 -13.03 1.34
N LEU A 29 -10.01 -13.55 0.59
CA LEU A 29 -9.90 -13.43 -0.86
C LEU A 29 -9.90 -14.84 -1.48
N PRO A 30 -10.77 -15.12 -2.47
CA PRO A 30 -10.72 -16.37 -3.19
C PRO A 30 -9.34 -16.57 -3.85
N PRO A 31 -8.70 -17.75 -3.71
CA PRO A 31 -7.40 -18.00 -4.34
C PRO A 31 -7.43 -17.80 -5.87
N SER A 32 -8.57 -18.09 -6.52
CA SER A 32 -8.77 -17.86 -7.95
C SER A 32 -8.57 -16.40 -8.36
N ASP A 33 -9.05 -15.46 -7.55
CA ASP A 33 -9.03 -14.04 -7.85
C ASP A 33 -7.62 -13.47 -7.69
N ASP A 34 -6.82 -14.09 -6.82
CA ASP A 34 -5.41 -13.75 -6.67
C ASP A 34 -4.54 -14.30 -7.79
N ILE A 35 -4.79 -15.54 -8.21
CA ILE A 35 -4.14 -16.14 -9.37
C ILE A 35 -4.45 -15.33 -10.62
N GLN A 36 -5.72 -14.98 -10.87
CA GLN A 36 -6.09 -14.18 -12.03
C GLN A 36 -5.45 -12.79 -12.04
N ALA A 37 -5.42 -12.12 -10.88
CA ALA A 37 -4.74 -10.83 -10.76
C ALA A 37 -3.24 -10.96 -11.03
N THR A 38 -2.59 -11.98 -10.50
CA THR A 38 -1.16 -12.25 -10.72
C THR A 38 -0.88 -12.51 -12.20
N LEU A 39 -1.66 -13.38 -12.85
CA LEU A 39 -1.52 -13.67 -14.28
C LEU A 39 -1.70 -12.42 -15.16
N ARG A 40 -2.59 -11.51 -14.75
CA ARG A 40 -2.91 -10.30 -15.52
C ARG A 40 -1.94 -9.15 -15.28
N TYR A 41 -1.41 -9.01 -14.06
CA TYR A 41 -0.73 -7.79 -13.61
C TYR A 41 0.73 -8.01 -13.20
N ALA A 42 1.17 -9.23 -12.88
CA ALA A 42 2.54 -9.49 -12.46
C ALA A 42 3.54 -9.57 -13.63
N THR A 43 3.05 -9.76 -14.87
CA THR A 43 3.93 -9.79 -16.04
C THR A 43 4.47 -8.40 -16.35
N CYS A 44 5.80 -8.27 -16.34
CA CYS A 44 6.52 -7.05 -16.71
C CYS A 44 7.40 -7.30 -17.94
N PRO A 45 6.85 -7.26 -19.17
CA PRO A 45 7.62 -7.53 -20.39
C PRO A 45 8.82 -6.58 -20.56
N LEU A 46 8.70 -5.36 -20.01
CA LEU A 46 9.68 -4.29 -20.09
C LEU A 46 10.96 -4.55 -19.27
N LEU A 47 10.94 -5.47 -18.30
CA LEU A 47 12.15 -5.91 -17.59
C LEU A 47 12.99 -6.87 -18.44
N SER A 48 12.34 -7.70 -19.26
CA SER A 48 13.02 -8.68 -20.13
C SER A 48 13.47 -8.07 -21.45
N ASN A 49 12.75 -7.08 -21.97
CA ASN A 49 13.06 -6.34 -23.19
C ASN A 49 12.86 -4.83 -22.95
N PRO A 50 13.82 -4.15 -22.29
CA PRO A 50 13.69 -2.72 -22.02
C PRO A 50 13.67 -1.94 -23.34
N PRO A 51 12.71 -1.02 -23.56
CA PRO A 51 12.69 -0.19 -24.75
C PRO A 51 13.95 0.69 -24.82
N GLU A 52 14.46 0.97 -26.02
CA GLU A 52 15.69 1.79 -26.23
C GLU A 52 15.60 3.19 -25.61
N LYS A 53 14.37 3.68 -25.39
CA LYS A 53 14.04 4.88 -24.61
C LYS A 53 13.18 4.48 -23.43
N THR A 54 13.80 4.03 -22.35
CA THR A 54 13.11 3.97 -21.06
C THR A 54 12.92 5.41 -20.59
N THR A 55 11.73 5.97 -20.81
CA THR A 55 11.28 7.06 -19.94
C THR A 55 11.23 6.47 -18.55
N ILE A 56 11.73 7.19 -17.56
CA ILE A 56 11.81 6.65 -16.22
C ILE A 56 11.12 7.67 -15.33
N LEU A 57 10.12 7.20 -14.60
CA LEU A 57 9.44 7.99 -13.59
C LEU A 57 10.33 7.99 -12.36
N LEU A 58 10.87 9.13 -11.97
CA LEU A 58 11.62 9.26 -10.72
C LEU A 58 10.79 10.09 -9.77
N PHE A 59 10.64 9.62 -8.56
CA PHE A 59 10.06 10.43 -7.49
C PHE A 59 11.06 11.48 -7.04
N LEU A 60 10.97 12.67 -7.61
CA LEU A 60 11.55 13.86 -7.00
C LEU A 60 10.63 14.36 -5.92
N LEU A 61 11.18 14.42 -4.72
CA LEU A 61 11.01 15.63 -3.95
C LEU A 61 12.36 16.32 -4.05
N ASP A 62 12.41 17.45 -4.75
CA ASP A 62 13.21 18.53 -4.17
C ASP A 62 12.67 18.70 -2.74
N ASN A 63 13.53 18.92 -1.75
CA ASN A 63 13.31 18.89 -0.29
C ASN A 63 12.15 19.76 0.28
N THR A 64 11.19 20.16 -0.55
CA THR A 64 10.08 21.04 -0.27
C THR A 64 8.79 20.37 -0.74
N GLN A 65 8.06 19.83 0.24
CA GLN A 65 6.63 19.46 0.19
C GLN A 65 6.29 18.08 -0.38
N LEU A 66 6.47 17.03 0.45
CA LEU A 66 5.51 15.90 0.46
C LEU A 66 4.10 16.48 0.56
N LYS A 67 3.19 16.14 -0.36
CA LYS A 67 1.76 16.43 -0.16
C LYS A 67 1.21 15.45 0.88
N GLY A 68 1.59 15.62 2.14
CA GLY A 68 0.95 14.98 3.28
C GLY A 68 1.62 13.69 3.80
N ARG A 69 0.80 12.89 4.48
CA ARG A 69 1.19 11.76 5.35
C ARG A 69 1.38 10.47 4.54
N THR A 70 1.85 9.39 5.19
CA THR A 70 2.12 8.06 4.60
C THR A 70 1.04 7.54 3.63
N GLY A 71 -0.24 7.84 3.87
CA GLY A 71 -1.32 7.44 2.96
C GLY A 71 -1.29 8.12 1.59
N ASN A 72 -0.94 9.41 1.53
CA ASN A 72 -0.82 10.13 0.27
C ASN A 72 0.39 9.66 -0.52
N ASN A 73 1.49 9.42 0.19
CA ASN A 73 2.71 8.81 -0.36
C ASN A 73 2.41 7.44 -1.00
N LEU A 74 1.61 6.59 -0.36
CA LEU A 74 1.18 5.33 -0.97
C LEU A 74 0.36 5.55 -2.25
N ILE A 75 -0.55 6.52 -2.27
CA ILE A 75 -1.34 6.85 -3.46
C ILE A 75 -0.44 7.33 -4.61
N GLU A 76 0.54 8.19 -4.34
CA GLU A 76 1.51 8.64 -5.34
C GLU A 76 2.32 7.48 -5.91
N PHE A 77 2.76 6.58 -5.03
CA PHE A 77 3.47 5.36 -5.44
C PHE A 77 2.61 4.51 -6.38
N PHE A 78 1.35 4.30 -6.01
CA PHE A 78 0.39 3.51 -6.76
C PHE A 78 0.02 4.10 -8.12
N HIS A 79 -0.12 5.42 -8.18
CA HIS A 79 -0.39 6.14 -9.41
C HIS A 79 0.80 6.13 -10.36
N SER A 80 2.04 6.15 -9.87
CA SER A 80 3.20 6.03 -10.75
C SER A 80 3.27 4.66 -11.41
N LEU A 81 3.00 3.59 -10.66
CA LEU A 81 2.94 2.22 -11.21
C LEU A 81 1.84 2.11 -12.26
N GLN A 82 0.68 2.72 -12.00
CA GLN A 82 -0.42 2.77 -12.96
C GLN A 82 -0.03 3.53 -14.23
N TYR A 83 0.57 4.71 -14.08
CA TYR A 83 1.04 5.52 -15.20
C TYR A 83 2.06 4.76 -16.05
N GLY A 84 3.02 4.11 -15.40
CA GLY A 84 4.03 3.28 -16.06
C GLY A 84 3.37 2.19 -16.90
N ARG A 85 2.43 1.45 -16.30
CA ARG A 85 1.66 0.43 -17.01
C ARG A 85 0.88 1.00 -18.20
N ASP A 86 0.14 2.08 -18.01
CA ASP A 86 -0.76 2.65 -19.02
C ASP A 86 0.01 3.23 -20.22
N LYS A 87 1.22 3.72 -19.99
CA LYS A 87 2.07 4.31 -21.04
C LYS A 87 3.14 3.35 -21.56
N GLY A 88 3.22 2.11 -21.05
CA GLY A 88 4.24 1.13 -21.44
C GLY A 88 5.66 1.53 -21.02
N ILE A 89 5.77 2.17 -19.85
CA ILE A 89 6.97 2.76 -19.30
C ILE A 89 7.34 2.05 -17.99
N VAL A 90 8.63 1.87 -17.73
CA VAL A 90 9.11 1.31 -16.46
C VAL A 90 9.30 2.42 -15.43
N VAL A 91 8.75 2.21 -14.23
CA VAL A 91 8.86 3.17 -13.14
C VAL A 91 10.23 3.06 -12.46
N GLY A 92 10.86 4.22 -12.24
CA GLY A 92 12.12 4.36 -11.56
C GLY A 92 11.97 4.52 -10.05
N MET A 93 12.68 3.75 -9.25
CA MET A 93 12.84 4.04 -7.81
C MET A 93 14.30 4.33 -7.49
N MET A 94 14.58 5.32 -6.65
CA MET A 94 15.94 5.54 -6.13
C MET A 94 16.08 4.85 -4.79
N GLN A 95 17.24 4.24 -4.54
CA GLN A 95 17.46 3.51 -3.29
C GLN A 95 17.27 4.39 -2.04
N GLU A 96 17.63 5.67 -2.08
CA GLU A 96 17.55 6.56 -0.91
C GLU A 96 16.32 7.47 -0.89
N ASN A 97 15.30 7.19 -1.72
CA ASN A 97 14.11 8.04 -1.79
C ASN A 97 13.01 7.63 -0.78
N TRP A 98 12.02 8.52 -0.61
CA TRP A 98 10.93 8.30 0.34
C TRP A 98 10.11 7.02 0.08
N PRO A 99 9.80 6.60 -1.18
CA PRO A 99 9.10 5.33 -1.40
C PRO A 99 9.93 4.15 -0.94
N THR A 100 11.24 4.11 -1.23
CA THR A 100 12.10 3.01 -0.74
C THR A 100 12.11 2.97 0.78
N ARG A 101 12.26 4.12 1.43
CA ARG A 101 12.19 4.22 2.88
C ARG A 101 10.84 3.70 3.40
N MET A 102 9.72 4.26 2.94
CA MET A 102 8.37 3.89 3.36
C MET A 102 8.09 2.41 3.14
N ILE A 103 8.46 1.88 1.97
CA ILE A 103 8.30 0.47 1.64
C ILE A 103 9.09 -0.34 2.65
N THR A 104 10.40 -0.14 2.80
CA THR A 104 11.24 -0.94 3.72
C THR A 104 10.84 -0.82 5.19
N GLU A 105 10.35 0.34 5.65
CA GLU A 105 9.89 0.55 7.02
C GLU A 105 8.65 -0.29 7.37
N MET A 106 7.71 -0.43 6.42
CA MET A 106 6.40 -1.05 6.66
C MET A 106 6.25 -2.46 6.05
N TRP A 107 6.93 -2.70 4.93
CA TRP A 107 6.94 -3.92 4.13
C TRP A 107 8.37 -4.23 3.66
N MET A 108 8.58 -5.37 3.01
CA MET A 108 9.78 -5.72 2.25
C MET A 108 11.10 -5.28 2.92
N ALA A 109 11.30 -5.66 4.19
CA ALA A 109 12.54 -5.38 4.90
C ALA A 109 13.78 -5.94 4.18
N VAL A 110 14.92 -5.30 4.37
CA VAL A 110 16.21 -5.83 3.91
C VAL A 110 16.71 -6.85 4.94
N HIS A 111 17.02 -8.06 4.47
CA HIS A 111 17.58 -9.14 5.28
C HIS A 111 19.03 -9.39 4.89
N ASP A 112 19.86 -9.74 5.88
CA ASP A 112 21.26 -10.12 5.72
C ASP A 112 22.11 -9.11 4.92
N ASP A 113 21.77 -7.82 5.03
CA ASP A 113 22.34 -6.71 4.24
C ASP A 113 22.34 -6.95 2.71
N ASN A 114 21.48 -7.87 2.25
CA ASN A 114 21.44 -8.29 0.86
C ASN A 114 20.54 -7.38 0.02
N ILE A 115 21.03 -6.16 -0.21
CA ILE A 115 20.33 -5.16 -1.01
C ILE A 115 20.06 -5.61 -2.45
N VAL A 116 20.88 -6.52 -2.99
CA VAL A 116 20.71 -7.05 -4.34
C VAL A 116 19.48 -7.97 -4.40
N ALA A 117 19.30 -8.84 -3.41
CA ALA A 117 18.11 -9.67 -3.30
C ALA A 117 16.85 -8.82 -3.09
N TRP A 118 16.94 -7.80 -2.25
CA TRP A 118 15.86 -6.83 -2.05
C TRP A 118 15.48 -6.11 -3.36
N LYS A 119 16.46 -5.62 -4.12
CA LYS A 119 16.22 -4.98 -5.43
C LYS A 119 15.48 -5.90 -6.38
N ARG A 120 15.92 -7.16 -6.50
CA ARG A 120 15.23 -8.16 -7.34
C ARG A 120 13.80 -8.43 -6.88
N MET A 121 13.56 -8.43 -5.57
CA MET A 121 12.22 -8.59 -5.01
C MET A 121 11.31 -7.41 -5.42
N MET A 122 11.80 -6.17 -5.32
CA MET A 122 11.08 -4.96 -5.73
C MET A 122 10.78 -4.92 -7.23
N GLU A 123 11.81 -5.17 -8.06
CA GLU A 123 11.69 -5.19 -9.52
C GLU A 123 10.60 -6.19 -9.95
N ARG A 124 10.59 -7.38 -9.35
CA ARG A 124 9.59 -8.43 -9.62
C ARG A 124 8.20 -8.09 -9.09
N ALA A 125 8.11 -7.50 -7.90
CA ALA A 125 6.82 -7.20 -7.26
C ALA A 125 6.08 -6.04 -7.92
N PHE A 126 6.81 -5.03 -8.42
CA PHE A 126 6.20 -3.78 -8.88
C PHE A 126 6.54 -3.40 -10.31
N CYS A 127 7.34 -4.19 -11.06
CA CYS A 127 7.77 -3.82 -12.41
C CYS A 127 8.51 -2.46 -12.42
N VAL A 128 9.38 -2.26 -11.43
CA VAL A 128 10.20 -1.05 -11.27
C VAL A 128 11.65 -1.34 -11.68
N ILE A 129 12.40 -0.33 -12.11
CA ILE A 129 13.87 -0.37 -12.23
C ILE A 129 14.47 0.80 -11.45
N ASN A 130 15.78 0.82 -11.24
CA ASN A 130 16.47 2.00 -10.70
C ASN A 130 16.90 2.93 -11.85
N SER A 131 16.36 4.16 -11.96
CA SER A 131 16.86 5.17 -12.92
C SER A 131 16.23 6.58 -12.78
N LYS A 132 16.60 7.57 -13.65
CA LYS A 132 16.45 9.08 -13.67
C LYS A 132 15.02 9.68 -13.95
N ARG A 133 14.78 11.02 -14.11
CA ARG A 133 14.11 12.04 -13.21
C ARG A 133 12.67 12.43 -13.72
N MET A 134 11.58 12.57 -12.90
CA MET A 134 10.26 13.18 -13.27
C MET A 134 9.58 13.93 -12.08
N ASP A 135 8.52 14.74 -12.31
CA ASP A 135 7.86 15.59 -11.28
C ASP A 135 6.64 14.89 -10.59
N SER A 136 6.39 15.21 -9.32
CA SER A 136 5.45 14.51 -8.40
C SER A 136 3.99 14.96 -8.50
N ALA A 137 3.73 16.22 -8.85
CA ALA A 137 2.37 16.78 -8.88
C ALA A 137 1.48 16.10 -9.93
N ASP A 138 2.05 15.77 -11.09
CA ASP A 138 1.35 15.10 -12.18
C ASP A 138 0.96 13.65 -11.84
N LEU A 139 1.73 13.00 -10.95
CA LEU A 139 1.46 11.63 -10.49
C LEU A 139 0.35 11.59 -9.44
N PHE A 140 0.32 12.54 -8.51
CA PHE A 140 -0.72 12.58 -7.47
C PHE A 140 -2.12 12.69 -8.08
N TYR A 141 -2.30 13.56 -9.08
CA TYR A 141 -3.59 13.76 -9.76
C TYR A 141 -3.80 12.85 -10.98
N TYR A 142 -2.93 11.86 -11.20
CA TYR A 142 -3.07 10.98 -12.35
C TYR A 142 -4.40 10.24 -12.34
N GLN A 143 -5.06 10.23 -13.49
CA GLN A 143 -6.31 9.51 -13.71
C GLN A 143 -6.11 8.46 -14.79
N HIS A 144 -6.42 7.21 -14.44
CA HIS A 144 -6.44 6.11 -15.38
C HIS A 144 -7.49 6.37 -16.47
N GLU A 145 -7.05 6.32 -17.74
CA GLU A 145 -7.92 6.57 -18.91
C GLU A 145 -8.78 5.34 -19.29
N GLY A 146 -8.49 4.17 -18.72
CA GLY A 146 -9.23 2.93 -18.98
C GLY A 146 -10.39 2.66 -18.02
N SER A 147 -10.83 1.39 -17.95
CA SER A 147 -11.98 1.02 -17.11
C SER A 147 -11.67 1.11 -15.62
N ARG A 148 -12.66 1.52 -14.82
CA ARG A 148 -12.56 1.53 -13.35
C ARG A 148 -12.19 0.16 -12.79
N ASP A 149 -12.71 -0.93 -13.36
CA ASP A 149 -12.42 -2.28 -12.90
C ASP A 149 -10.95 -2.67 -13.13
N ASP A 150 -10.36 -2.25 -14.24
CA ASP A 150 -8.94 -2.49 -14.50
C ASP A 150 -8.04 -1.70 -13.56
N TYR A 151 -8.38 -0.43 -13.27
CA TYR A 151 -7.71 0.36 -12.25
C TYR A 151 -7.79 -0.33 -10.88
N ILE A 152 -9.00 -0.70 -10.43
CA ILE A 152 -9.18 -1.39 -9.14
C ILE A 152 -8.40 -2.71 -9.11
N GLY A 153 -8.42 -3.48 -10.20
CA GLY A 153 -7.71 -4.74 -10.31
C GLY A 153 -6.20 -4.58 -10.14
N PHE A 154 -5.60 -3.60 -10.82
CA PHE A 154 -4.18 -3.33 -10.74
C PHE A 154 -3.76 -2.76 -9.38
N GLN A 155 -4.51 -1.80 -8.85
CA GLN A 155 -4.27 -1.26 -7.51
C GLN A 155 -4.37 -2.34 -6.44
N SER A 156 -5.36 -3.23 -6.56
CA SER A 156 -5.51 -4.39 -5.67
C SER A 156 -4.30 -5.33 -5.77
N HIS A 157 -3.76 -5.55 -6.97
CA HIS A 157 -2.57 -6.38 -7.16
C HIS A 157 -1.34 -5.82 -6.42
N ILE A 158 -1.09 -4.50 -6.53
CA ILE A 158 0.01 -3.83 -5.82
C ILE A 158 -0.16 -3.98 -4.30
N ILE A 159 -1.37 -3.75 -3.78
CA ILE A 159 -1.69 -3.91 -2.36
C ILE A 159 -1.43 -5.35 -1.90
N ARG A 160 -1.84 -6.35 -2.69
CA ARG A 160 -1.60 -7.77 -2.39
C ARG A 160 -0.11 -8.10 -2.36
N ALA A 161 0.69 -7.55 -3.28
CA ALA A 161 2.14 -7.71 -3.27
C ALA A 161 2.78 -7.16 -1.98
N LEU A 162 2.34 -5.98 -1.51
CA LEU A 162 2.77 -5.43 -0.21
C LEU A 162 2.40 -6.36 0.94
N TRP A 163 1.15 -6.81 1.01
CA TRP A 163 0.68 -7.69 2.08
C TRP A 163 1.29 -9.09 2.07
N ARG A 164 1.91 -9.54 0.98
CA ARG A 164 2.69 -10.79 0.97
C ARG A 164 4.06 -10.65 1.62
N SER A 165 4.56 -9.41 1.70
CA SER A 165 5.90 -9.09 2.17
C SER A 165 5.89 -8.16 3.38
N TYR A 166 4.83 -8.18 4.19
CA TYR A 166 4.73 -7.34 5.38
C TYR A 166 5.81 -7.64 6.43
N ASN A 167 6.18 -6.63 7.21
CA ASN A 167 7.25 -6.74 8.20
C ASN A 167 6.78 -7.47 9.48
N LYS A 168 7.59 -8.43 9.94
CA LYS A 168 7.39 -9.22 11.17
C LYS A 168 8.37 -8.82 12.29
N GLY A 169 8.97 -7.63 12.20
CA GLY A 169 10.01 -7.17 13.13
C GLY A 169 11.40 -7.81 12.92
N SER A 170 11.66 -8.34 11.73
CA SER A 170 12.96 -8.89 11.34
C SER A 170 13.47 -8.17 10.08
N GLY A 171 14.77 -7.90 10.04
CA GLY A 171 15.41 -7.13 8.98
C GLY A 171 15.52 -5.65 9.32
N PHE A 172 15.99 -4.88 8.34
CA PHE A 172 16.27 -3.46 8.48
C PHE A 172 15.63 -2.67 7.35
N ASP A 173 15.35 -1.40 7.62
CA ASP A 173 15.03 -0.44 6.58
C ASP A 173 16.30 -0.01 5.81
N ILE A 174 16.12 0.82 4.77
CA ILE A 174 17.25 1.30 3.98
C ILE A 174 18.25 2.17 4.78
N GLN A 175 17.83 2.70 5.93
CA GLN A 175 18.65 3.49 6.85
C GLN A 175 19.34 2.61 7.91
N HIS A 176 19.23 1.28 7.78
CA HIS A 176 19.72 0.28 8.72
C HIS A 176 19.05 0.37 10.11
N ALA A 177 17.86 0.96 10.20
CA ALA A 177 17.06 0.90 11.42
C ALA A 177 16.24 -0.41 11.43
N PRO A 178 16.04 -1.04 12.61
CA PRO A 178 15.23 -2.24 12.71
C PRO A 178 13.77 -1.94 12.32
N VAL A 179 13.20 -2.79 11.46
CA VAL A 179 11.81 -2.63 11.04
C VAL A 179 10.85 -2.99 12.17
N ARG A 180 9.65 -2.40 12.14
CA ARG A 180 8.63 -2.66 13.15
C ARG A 180 7.94 -4.01 12.90
N ASP A 181 7.48 -4.64 13.98
CA ASP A 181 6.60 -5.81 13.88
C ASP A 181 5.14 -5.36 13.72
N MET A 182 4.60 -5.55 12.52
CA MET A 182 3.21 -5.27 12.26
C MET A 182 2.27 -6.25 12.98
N CYS A 183 2.71 -7.49 13.21
CA CYS A 183 1.86 -8.51 13.82
C CYS A 183 1.62 -8.27 15.29
N SER A 184 2.60 -7.75 16.03
CA SER A 184 2.39 -7.33 17.42
C SER A 184 1.19 -6.40 17.59
N ALA A 185 1.01 -5.42 16.69
CA ALA A 185 -0.14 -4.51 16.74
C ALA A 185 -1.47 -5.21 16.39
N VAL A 186 -1.46 -6.04 15.34
CA VAL A 186 -2.65 -6.82 14.92
C VAL A 186 -3.06 -7.80 16.02
N ASP A 187 -2.11 -8.49 16.63
CA ASP A 187 -2.35 -9.45 17.71
C ASP A 187 -2.81 -8.75 19.00
N ALA A 188 -2.30 -7.56 19.30
CA ALA A 188 -2.77 -6.76 20.43
C ALA A 188 -4.23 -6.31 20.27
N ILE A 189 -4.65 -5.95 19.05
CA ILE A 189 -6.02 -5.46 18.78
C ILE A 189 -7.02 -6.61 18.68
N PHE A 190 -6.65 -7.67 17.96
CA PHE A 190 -7.58 -8.72 17.56
C PHE A 190 -7.38 -10.06 18.28
N GLY A 191 -6.29 -10.21 19.06
CA GLY A 191 -5.89 -11.49 19.62
C GLY A 191 -5.70 -12.56 18.54
N GLY A 192 -5.76 -13.85 18.89
CA GLY A 192 -5.68 -14.96 17.93
C GLY A 192 -6.93 -15.15 17.05
N VAL A 193 -7.86 -14.20 17.01
CA VAL A 193 -9.13 -14.33 16.28
C VAL A 193 -8.86 -14.25 14.78
N ARG A 194 -9.38 -15.24 14.02
CA ARG A 194 -9.15 -15.36 12.57
C ARG A 194 -9.96 -14.38 11.72
N ALA A 195 -11.16 -14.01 12.16
CA ALA A 195 -12.07 -13.09 11.47
C ALA A 195 -12.81 -12.20 12.48
N PRO A 196 -12.12 -11.24 13.11
CA PRO A 196 -12.74 -10.34 14.07
C PRO A 196 -13.76 -9.43 13.36
N VAL A 197 -14.91 -9.22 13.99
CA VAL A 197 -15.80 -8.10 13.65
C VAL A 197 -15.26 -6.89 14.38
N TYR A 198 -15.07 -5.77 13.67
CA TYR A 198 -14.53 -4.53 14.23
C TYR A 198 -15.11 -3.33 13.50
N SER A 199 -15.05 -2.18 14.16
CA SER A 199 -15.38 -0.88 13.56
C SER A 199 -14.10 -0.08 13.37
N VAL A 200 -13.99 0.64 12.25
CA VAL A 200 -12.91 1.61 12.05
C VAL A 200 -13.50 3.00 11.97
N VAL A 201 -12.98 3.89 12.80
CA VAL A 201 -13.30 5.31 12.76
C VAL A 201 -12.07 6.03 12.22
N HIS A 202 -12.22 6.64 11.05
CA HIS A 202 -11.17 7.44 10.43
C HIS A 202 -11.35 8.91 10.79
N SER A 203 -10.46 9.41 11.65
CA SER A 203 -10.36 10.84 11.99
C SER A 203 -9.34 11.50 11.11
N ARG A 204 -9.82 12.38 10.23
CA ARG A 204 -8.97 13.20 9.38
C ARG A 204 -9.24 14.66 9.70
N SER A 205 -8.19 15.38 10.03
CA SER A 205 -8.23 16.83 10.01
C SER A 205 -8.39 17.26 8.55
N LEU A 206 -9.50 17.95 8.25
CA LEU A 206 -9.79 18.49 6.93
C LEU A 206 -9.37 19.98 6.82
N GLU A 207 -8.48 20.44 7.72
CA GLU A 207 -8.02 21.83 7.82
C GLU A 207 -9.20 22.83 7.64
N ASP A 208 -8.98 23.96 6.98
CA ASP A 208 -10.00 25.02 6.80
C ASP A 208 -11.20 24.59 5.92
N VAL A 209 -11.11 23.46 5.21
CA VAL A 209 -12.13 22.96 4.29
C VAL A 209 -13.14 22.04 4.99
N GLY A 210 -12.79 21.51 6.17
CA GLY A 210 -13.60 20.55 6.92
C GLY A 210 -14.98 21.05 7.30
N MET A 211 -15.07 22.29 7.79
CA MET A 211 -16.34 22.93 8.14
C MET A 211 -17.26 23.13 6.93
N TYR A 212 -16.69 23.52 5.78
CA TYR A 212 -17.45 23.72 4.55
C TYR A 212 -18.04 22.40 4.03
N LEU A 213 -17.22 21.35 3.95
CA LEU A 213 -17.66 20.01 3.52
C LEU A 213 -18.68 19.42 4.49
N SER A 214 -18.43 19.51 5.80
CA SER A 214 -19.33 18.97 6.83
C SER A 214 -20.67 19.70 6.84
N LYS A 215 -20.69 21.01 6.58
CA LYS A 215 -21.93 21.78 6.42
C LYS A 215 -22.74 21.32 5.20
N MET A 216 -22.09 21.09 4.06
CA MET A 216 -22.80 20.55 2.88
C MET A 216 -23.41 19.16 3.15
N VAL A 217 -22.72 18.31 3.90
CA VAL A 217 -23.23 16.98 4.30
C VAL A 217 -24.38 17.13 5.31
N SER A 218 -24.23 18.02 6.29
CA SER A 218 -25.27 18.37 7.27
C SER A 218 -26.56 18.81 6.58
N ASP A 219 -26.48 19.75 5.64
CA ASP A 219 -27.65 20.30 4.94
C ASP A 219 -28.40 19.22 4.14
N LYS A 220 -27.70 18.17 3.70
CA LYS A 220 -28.26 17.08 2.89
C LYS A 220 -28.75 15.88 3.69
N PHE A 221 -28.10 15.56 4.81
CA PHE A 221 -28.31 14.32 5.55
C PHE A 221 -28.63 14.51 7.04
N GLY A 222 -28.59 15.75 7.55
CA GLY A 222 -28.97 16.09 8.92
C GLY A 222 -27.92 15.78 10.00
N CYS A 223 -26.67 15.54 9.62
CA CYS A 223 -25.58 15.32 10.59
C CYS A 223 -25.09 16.66 11.15
N ASP A 224 -24.97 16.79 12.48
CA ASP A 224 -24.34 17.98 13.07
C ASP A 224 -22.88 18.10 12.59
N PRO A 225 -22.51 19.21 11.92
CA PRO A 225 -21.21 19.34 11.28
C PRO A 225 -20.07 19.47 12.29
N ILE A 226 -20.32 20.03 13.48
CA ILE A 226 -19.30 20.19 14.53
C ILE A 226 -19.08 18.84 15.20
N ALA A 227 -20.14 18.14 15.57
CA ALA A 227 -20.04 16.82 16.19
C ALA A 227 -19.39 15.80 15.24
N ALA A 228 -19.68 15.88 13.93
CA ALA A 228 -19.05 15.05 12.91
C ALA A 228 -17.56 15.36 12.70
N LEU A 229 -17.15 16.61 12.88
CA LEU A 229 -15.74 17.01 12.80
C LEU A 229 -14.97 16.58 14.04
N GLU A 230 -15.44 16.96 15.23
CA GLU A 230 -14.76 16.69 16.49
C GLU A 230 -14.75 15.19 16.85
N MET A 231 -15.73 14.44 16.37
CA MET A 231 -15.92 13.00 16.62
C MET A 231 -15.77 12.64 18.11
N GLN A 232 -16.40 13.43 18.97
CA GLN A 232 -16.41 13.19 20.42
C GLN A 232 -16.91 11.76 20.72
N PRO A 233 -16.44 11.14 21.82
CA PRO A 233 -16.81 9.77 22.17
C PRO A 233 -18.33 9.52 22.19
N GLU A 234 -19.13 10.49 22.63
CA GLU A 234 -20.59 10.43 22.67
C GLU A 234 -21.21 10.37 21.28
N TYR A 235 -20.66 11.12 20.33
CA TYR A 235 -21.08 11.10 18.93
C TYR A 235 -20.79 9.74 18.29
N VAL A 236 -19.57 9.22 18.49
CA VAL A 236 -19.18 7.89 17.98
C VAL A 236 -20.07 6.79 18.59
N LYS A 237 -20.36 6.87 19.89
CA LYS A 237 -21.28 5.93 20.56
C LYS A 237 -22.69 6.01 20.00
N ALA A 238 -23.24 7.21 19.79
CA ALA A 238 -24.58 7.39 19.23
C ALA A 238 -24.74 6.77 17.83
N VAL A 239 -23.65 6.68 17.04
CA VAL A 239 -23.63 6.02 15.73
C VAL A 239 -23.49 4.50 15.87
N LEU A 240 -22.61 4.02 16.74
CA LEU A 240 -22.26 2.59 16.83
C LEU A 240 -23.19 1.78 17.73
N GLU A 241 -23.82 2.39 18.74
CA GLU A 241 -24.69 1.72 19.70
C GLU A 241 -25.95 1.13 19.05
N PRO A 242 -26.70 1.86 18.21
CA PRO A 242 -27.89 1.31 17.55
C PRO A 242 -27.58 0.17 16.57
N LEU A 243 -26.33 0.08 16.12
CA LEU A 243 -25.83 -0.96 15.22
C LEU A 243 -25.27 -2.17 15.99
N ASP A 244 -25.31 -2.15 17.31
CA ASP A 244 -24.75 -3.18 18.19
C ASP A 244 -23.23 -3.40 17.91
N LEU A 245 -22.53 -2.32 17.51
CA LEU A 245 -21.10 -2.36 17.16
C LEU A 245 -20.17 -2.00 18.32
N LEU A 246 -20.71 -1.42 19.41
CA LEU A 246 -19.91 -1.08 20.61
C LEU A 246 -19.35 -2.29 21.36
N LYS A 247 -19.92 -3.49 21.14
CA LYS A 247 -19.41 -4.74 21.71
C LYS A 247 -18.17 -5.28 20.99
N HIS A 248 -17.78 -4.68 19.88
CA HIS A 248 -16.64 -5.08 19.04
C HIS A 248 -15.47 -4.09 19.18
N PRO A 249 -14.22 -4.51 18.92
CA PRO A 249 -13.08 -3.58 18.89
C PRO A 249 -13.33 -2.40 17.95
N ILE A 250 -13.01 -1.19 18.42
CA ILE A 250 -13.10 0.05 17.64
C ILE A 250 -11.67 0.53 17.40
N ILE A 251 -11.25 0.55 16.14
CA ILE A 251 -9.95 1.07 15.72
C ILE A 251 -10.13 2.53 15.36
N PHE A 252 -9.53 3.41 16.14
CA PHE A 252 -9.51 4.83 15.85
C PHE A 252 -8.23 5.18 15.06
N MET A 253 -8.38 5.43 13.77
CA MET A 253 -7.29 5.89 12.92
C MET A 253 -7.33 7.41 12.88
N THR A 254 -6.48 8.03 13.69
CA THR A 254 -6.24 9.46 13.62
C THR A 254 -5.00 9.74 12.82
N ASP A 255 -5.03 10.88 12.15
CA ASP A 255 -3.86 11.45 11.54
C ASP A 255 -2.94 12.12 12.61
N ASN A 256 -3.26 12.06 13.90
CA ASN A 256 -2.50 12.67 15.00
C ASN A 256 -2.52 14.21 15.00
N GLN A 257 -3.43 14.81 14.23
CA GLN A 257 -3.92 16.16 14.52
C GLN A 257 -5.19 16.02 15.37
N ARG A 258 -5.47 17.04 16.19
CA ARG A 258 -6.79 17.11 16.82
C ARG A 258 -7.81 17.31 15.69
N PRO A 259 -8.85 16.48 15.61
CA PRO A 259 -9.99 16.77 14.74
C PRO A 259 -10.57 18.15 15.04
#